data_AF-A0A1J3I643-F1
#
_entry.id   AF-A0A1J3I643-F1
#
_cell.length_a   1.000
_cell.length_b   1.000
_cell.length_c   1.000
_cell.angle_alpha   90.00
_cell.angle_beta   90.00
_cell.angle_gamma   90.00
#
_symmetry.space_group_name_H-M   'P 1'
#
loop_
_entity.id
_entity.type
_entity.pdbx_description
1 polymer ?
#
loop_
_entity_poly.entity_id
_entity_poly.type
_entity_poly.pdbx_seq_one_letter_code
_entity_poly.pdbx_strand_id
1 'polypeptide(L)'
;RRDVLGASSVDHLCKSIVLVNTQASSDIVDCSDRNNSKYYLVVVQYTARFNADAVKSFLYSLNEGKIPKKRFNLRLAPEETSNKLTGFERNAVTCIGMKTDIPVILDEAITKLSPDFFWLGGGEIDLKLGVRTSEFLDFVKPFVVPCS
;
A
#
# COMPACT_ATOMS: atom_id res chain seq x y z
N ARG A 1 -10.08 -17.98 4.87
CA ARG A 1 -9.96 -17.26 3.58
C ARG A 1 -9.12 -18.03 2.57
N ARG A 2 -7.90 -18.50 2.91
CA ARG A 2 -7.05 -19.28 1.99
C ARG A 2 -7.79 -20.40 1.27
N ASP A 3 -8.44 -21.29 2.02
CA ASP A 3 -9.06 -22.50 1.46
C ASP A 3 -10.29 -22.16 0.59
N VAL A 4 -11.07 -21.15 0.98
CA VAL A 4 -12.24 -20.64 0.21
C VAL A 4 -11.80 -20.06 -1.13
N LEU A 5 -10.66 -19.37 -1.17
CA LEU A 5 -10.12 -18.74 -2.38
C LEU A 5 -9.24 -19.69 -3.20
N GLY A 6 -8.92 -20.88 -2.69
CA GLY A 6 -7.93 -21.77 -3.31
C GLY A 6 -6.53 -21.14 -3.37
N ALA A 7 -6.18 -20.25 -2.44
CA ALA A 7 -4.87 -19.60 -2.43
C ALA A 7 -3.76 -20.62 -2.11
N SER A 8 -2.63 -20.52 -2.83
CA SER A 8 -1.52 -21.48 -2.72
C SER A 8 -0.86 -21.48 -1.33
N SER A 9 -0.68 -20.31 -0.74
CA SER A 9 -0.25 -20.11 0.64
C SER A 9 -1.09 -19.03 1.33
N VAL A 10 -1.01 -18.95 2.66
CA VAL A 10 -1.47 -17.77 3.42
C VAL A 10 -0.70 -16.51 3.03
N ASP A 11 0.53 -16.67 2.55
CA ASP A 11 1.41 -15.59 2.09
C ASP A 11 0.90 -14.96 0.78
N HIS A 12 0.07 -15.66 0.02
CA HIS A 12 -0.63 -15.11 -1.14
C HIS A 12 -1.80 -14.21 -0.76
N LEU A 13 -2.18 -14.14 0.52
CA LEU A 13 -3.23 -13.24 0.97
C LEU A 13 -2.59 -11.93 1.43
N CYS A 14 -3.00 -10.81 0.82
CA CYS A 14 -2.50 -9.48 1.11
C CYS A 14 -3.61 -8.55 1.66
N LYS A 15 -3.17 -7.51 2.36
CA LYS A 15 -4.00 -6.42 2.86
C LYS A 15 -3.46 -5.08 2.39
N SER A 16 -4.36 -4.14 2.16
CA SER A 16 -4.04 -2.76 1.83
C SER A 16 -4.31 -1.86 3.03
N ILE A 17 -3.35 -0.99 3.35
CA ILE A 17 -3.46 -0.01 4.44
C ILE A 17 -3.10 1.38 3.93
N VAL A 18 -3.88 2.39 4.32
CA VAL A 18 -3.57 3.79 4.01
C VAL A 18 -2.73 4.37 5.13
N LEU A 19 -1.61 5.00 4.75
CA LEU A 19 -0.72 5.74 5.63
C LEU A 19 -0.87 7.23 5.39
N VAL A 20 -0.69 8.02 6.46
CA VAL A 20 -0.60 9.47 6.43
C VAL A 20 0.78 9.90 6.91
N ASN A 21 1.42 10.80 6.16
CA ASN A 21 2.63 11.48 6.60
C ASN A 21 2.27 12.67 7.50
N THR A 22 2.33 12.45 8.80
CA THR A 22 1.95 13.44 9.82
C THR A 22 2.95 14.60 9.95
N GLN A 23 4.17 14.45 9.42
CA GLN A 23 5.25 15.45 9.48
C GLN A 23 5.57 16.07 8.11
N ALA A 24 4.75 15.78 7.09
CA ALA A 24 4.84 16.44 5.79
C ALA A 24 4.78 17.96 5.93
N SER A 25 5.40 18.68 4.99
CA SER A 25 5.30 20.13 4.95
C SER A 25 3.84 20.58 4.71
N SER A 26 3.48 21.80 5.12
CA SER A 26 2.09 22.29 5.09
C SER A 26 1.53 22.46 3.68
N ASP A 27 2.40 22.65 2.69
CA ASP A 27 2.09 22.68 1.25
C ASP A 27 1.79 21.29 0.67
N ILE A 28 2.20 20.21 1.36
CA ILE A 28 1.92 18.83 0.95
C ILE A 28 0.61 18.38 1.58
N VAL A 29 -0.48 18.59 0.85
CA VAL A 29 -1.85 18.33 1.32
C VAL A 29 -2.50 17.11 0.66
N ASP A 30 -1.95 16.64 -0.46
CA ASP A 30 -2.56 15.60 -1.31
C ASP A 30 -1.55 14.55 -1.79
N CYS A 31 -1.91 13.84 -2.86
CA CYS A 31 -1.15 12.72 -3.44
C CYS A 31 -0.53 13.06 -4.81
N SER A 32 -0.40 14.35 -5.16
CA SER A 32 0.01 14.80 -6.49
C SER A 32 1.46 14.44 -6.84
N ASP A 33 2.38 14.53 -5.87
CA ASP A 33 3.76 14.09 -6.01
C ASP A 33 3.96 12.70 -5.41
N ARG A 34 4.09 11.68 -6.26
CA ARG A 34 4.31 10.29 -5.83
C ARG A 34 5.55 10.13 -4.95
N ASN A 35 6.56 10.96 -5.10
CA ASN A 35 7.80 10.87 -4.33
C ASN A 35 7.67 11.54 -2.94
N ASN A 36 6.74 12.48 -2.78
CA ASN A 36 6.51 13.20 -1.53
C ASN A 36 5.02 13.51 -1.30
N SER A 37 4.21 12.46 -1.22
CA SER A 37 2.75 12.56 -1.00
C SER A 37 2.39 12.64 0.48
N LYS A 38 1.25 13.26 0.77
CA LYS A 38 0.65 13.27 2.12
C LYS A 38 0.19 11.88 2.53
N TYR A 39 -0.27 11.06 1.59
CA TYR A 39 -0.78 9.72 1.84
C TYR A 39 -0.12 8.70 0.91
N TYR A 40 0.01 7.47 1.41
CA TYR A 40 0.51 6.32 0.67
C TYR A 40 -0.36 5.11 0.98
N LEU A 41 -0.63 4.25 0.00
CA LEU A 41 -1.28 2.96 0.24
C LEU A 41 -0.23 1.87 0.21
N VAL A 42 -0.12 1.10 1.30
CA VAL A 42 0.82 -0.02 1.39
C VAL A 42 0.08 -1.34 1.22
N VAL A 43 0.60 -2.20 0.37
CA VAL A 43 0.16 -3.58 0.17
C VAL A 43 1.20 -4.52 0.75
N VAL A 44 0.81 -5.27 1.77
CA VAL A 44 1.65 -6.26 2.47
C VAL A 44 0.87 -7.57 2.63
N GLN A 45 1.59 -8.66 2.81
CA GLN A 45 0.99 -9.96 3.13
C GLN A 45 0.25 -9.90 4.48
N TYR A 46 -0.77 -10.72 4.68
CA TYR A 46 -1.54 -10.72 5.93
C TYR A 46 -0.67 -11.09 7.14
N THR A 47 0.23 -12.05 6.93
CA THR A 47 1.21 -12.58 7.90
C THR A 47 2.33 -11.60 8.22
N ALA A 48 2.61 -10.66 7.31
CA ALA A 48 3.67 -9.68 7.46
C ALA A 48 3.37 -8.62 8.53
N ARG A 49 4.44 -8.19 9.20
CA ARG A 49 4.42 -7.06 10.13
C ARG A 49 4.99 -5.84 9.43
N PHE A 50 4.11 -4.92 9.05
CA PHE A 50 4.51 -3.68 8.37
C PHE A 50 5.63 -2.91 9.12
N ASN A 51 6.70 -2.58 8.39
CA ASN A 51 7.85 -1.82 8.84
C ASN A 51 7.82 -0.38 8.28
N ALA A 52 7.33 0.56 9.09
CA ALA A 52 7.25 1.97 8.70
C ALA A 52 8.62 2.64 8.49
N ASP A 53 9.67 2.19 9.19
CA ASP A 53 11.01 2.77 9.07
C ASP A 53 11.70 2.39 7.75
N ALA A 54 11.38 1.20 7.20
CA ALA A 54 11.81 0.80 5.87
C ALA A 54 11.24 1.74 4.80
N VAL A 55 9.92 1.97 4.83
CA VAL A 55 9.25 2.90 3.90
C VAL A 55 9.77 4.33 4.06
N LYS A 56 9.93 4.80 5.30
CA LYS A 56 10.52 6.11 5.60
C LYS A 56 11.92 6.26 5.01
N SER A 57 12.75 5.22 5.12
CA SER A 57 14.11 5.24 4.58
C SER A 57 14.10 5.21 3.05
N PHE A 58 13.20 4.45 2.45
CA PHE A 58 12.96 4.45 1.01
C PHE A 58 12.56 5.84 0.50
N LEU A 59 11.54 6.48 1.07
CA LEU A 59 11.08 7.81 0.64
C LEU A 59 12.16 8.88 0.80
N TYR A 60 12.96 8.80 1.87
CA TYR A 60 14.11 9.71 2.06
C TYR A 60 15.13 9.56 0.91
N SER A 61 15.48 8.32 0.57
CA SER A 61 16.39 8.03 -0.55
C SER A 61 15.80 8.41 -1.91
N LEU A 62 14.49 8.19 -2.10
CA LEU A 62 13.75 8.55 -3.31
C LEU A 62 13.78 10.06 -3.60
N ASN A 63 13.85 10.87 -2.55
CA ASN A 63 13.98 12.34 -2.64
C ASN A 63 15.44 12.82 -2.63
N GLU A 64 16.40 11.93 -2.89
CA GLU A 64 17.84 12.25 -2.95
C GLU A 64 18.36 12.95 -1.68
N GLY A 65 17.72 12.71 -0.54
CA GLY A 65 18.05 13.38 0.73
C GLY A 65 17.71 14.87 0.81
N LYS A 66 17.05 15.46 -0.21
CA LYS A 66 16.62 16.86 -0.22
C LYS A 66 15.59 17.17 0.87
N ILE A 67 14.75 16.18 1.19
CA ILE A 67 13.75 16.28 2.25
C ILE A 67 14.31 15.65 3.53
N PRO A 68 14.37 16.38 4.66
CA PRO A 68 14.88 15.83 5.91
C PRO A 68 14.11 14.58 6.35
N LYS A 69 14.80 13.51 6.75
CA LYS A 69 14.19 12.22 7.14
C LYS A 69 13.08 12.35 8.19
N LYS A 70 13.15 13.35 9.08
CA LYS A 70 12.13 13.66 10.10
C LYS A 70 10.76 14.09 9.53
N ARG A 71 10.73 14.55 8.27
CA ARG A 71 9.51 14.94 7.54
C ARG A 71 8.72 13.74 7.03
N PHE A 72 9.25 12.53 7.16
CA PHE A 72 8.55 11.28 6.84
C PHE A 72 8.18 10.57 8.15
N ASN A 73 6.99 10.88 8.67
CA ASN A 73 6.41 10.21 9.84
C ASN A 73 5.09 9.56 9.45
N LEU A 74 5.21 8.36 8.89
CA LEU A 74 4.09 7.56 8.38
C LEU A 74 3.35 6.90 9.53
N ARG A 75 2.06 7.18 9.63
CA ARG A 75 1.12 6.57 10.58
C ARG A 75 -0.06 5.99 9.83
N LEU A 76 -0.77 5.03 10.40
CA LEU A 76 -2.05 4.59 9.85
C LEU A 76 -2.99 5.80 9.76
N ALA A 77 -3.60 5.99 8.59
CA ALA A 77 -4.60 7.03 8.41
C ALA A 77 -5.84 6.72 9.27
N PRO A 78 -6.50 7.74 9.84
CA PRO A 78 -7.81 7.56 10.46
C PRO A 78 -8.80 6.94 9.47
N GLU A 79 -9.73 6.12 9.97
CA GLU A 79 -10.69 5.39 9.16
C GLU A 79 -11.50 6.31 8.24
N GLU A 80 -12.01 7.43 8.76
CA GLU A 80 -12.74 8.42 7.98
C GLU A 80 -11.90 8.98 6.82
N THR A 81 -10.61 9.25 7.06
CA THR A 81 -9.69 9.73 6.02
C THR A 81 -9.43 8.66 4.98
N SER A 82 -9.19 7.41 5.42
CA SER A 82 -9.03 6.26 4.53
C SER A 82 -10.26 6.06 3.64
N ASN A 83 -11.47 6.11 4.22
CA ASN A 83 -12.73 5.93 3.49
C ASN A 83 -12.97 7.07 2.50
N LYS A 84 -12.63 8.31 2.88
CA LYS A 84 -12.74 9.48 2.00
C LYS A 84 -11.80 9.40 0.79
N LEU A 85 -10.55 8.99 1.01
CA LEU A 85 -9.53 8.92 -0.03
C LEU A 85 -9.72 7.72 -0.95
N THR A 86 -9.99 6.55 -0.39
CA THR A 86 -10.10 5.30 -1.14
C THR A 86 -11.49 5.06 -1.68
N GLY A 87 -12.53 5.51 -0.97
CA GLY A 87 -13.93 5.19 -1.27
C GLY A 87 -14.39 3.85 -0.71
N PHE A 88 -13.54 3.13 0.03
CA PHE A 88 -13.86 1.83 0.62
C PHE A 88 -13.88 1.92 2.14
N GLU A 89 -14.78 1.16 2.75
CA GLU A 89 -14.86 1.05 4.21
C GLU A 89 -13.69 0.22 4.78
N ARG A 90 -13.58 0.26 6.11
CA ARG A 90 -12.61 -0.57 6.82
C ARG A 90 -12.77 -2.05 6.44
N ASN A 91 -11.64 -2.73 6.27
CA ASN A 91 -11.53 -4.12 5.81
C ASN A 91 -11.89 -4.37 4.33
N ALA A 92 -12.38 -3.36 3.60
CA ALA A 92 -12.68 -3.43 2.18
C ALA A 92 -11.64 -2.70 1.29
N VAL A 93 -10.72 -1.94 1.90
CA VAL A 93 -9.71 -1.14 1.19
C VAL A 93 -8.95 -1.96 0.16
N THR A 94 -8.88 -1.41 -1.05
CA THR A 94 -8.08 -1.89 -2.17
C THR A 94 -7.42 -0.72 -2.88
N CYS A 95 -6.42 -1.03 -3.72
CA CYS A 95 -5.65 -0.05 -4.48
C CYS A 95 -6.19 0.18 -5.90
N ILE A 96 -7.27 -0.49 -6.29
CA ILE A 96 -7.89 -0.36 -7.61
C ILE A 96 -9.24 0.35 -7.46
N GLY A 97 -9.50 1.34 -8.30
CA GLY A 97 -10.76 2.09 -8.29
C GLY A 97 -10.92 3.07 -7.12
N MET A 98 -9.80 3.54 -6.56
CA MET A 98 -9.82 4.53 -5.49
C MET A 98 -10.37 5.89 -5.96
N LYS A 99 -11.02 6.64 -5.06
CA LYS A 99 -11.47 8.02 -5.34
C LYS A 99 -10.32 9.01 -5.56
N THR A 100 -9.16 8.73 -4.97
CA THR A 100 -7.92 9.50 -5.11
C THR A 100 -6.84 8.60 -5.67
N ASP A 101 -6.01 9.11 -6.57
CA ASP A 101 -4.81 8.40 -7.05
C ASP A 101 -3.72 8.43 -5.97
N ILE A 102 -3.81 7.49 -5.01
CA ILE A 102 -2.84 7.36 -3.91
C ILE A 102 -1.65 6.52 -4.40
N PRO A 103 -0.40 7.00 -4.28
CA PRO A 103 0.77 6.22 -4.62
C PRO A 103 0.82 4.92 -3.81
N VAL A 104 0.98 3.81 -4.54
CA VAL A 104 0.99 2.47 -3.97
C VAL A 104 2.42 2.04 -3.69
N ILE A 105 2.63 1.46 -2.51
CA ILE A 105 3.86 0.77 -2.11
C ILE A 105 3.50 -0.71 -1.98
N LEU A 106 4.20 -1.55 -2.73
CA LEU A 106 4.07 -3.00 -2.69
C LEU A 106 5.25 -3.58 -1.94
N ASP A 107 4.96 -4.46 -0.98
CA ASP A 107 6.02 -5.19 -0.29
C ASP A 107 6.78 -6.12 -1.23
N GLU A 108 8.10 -6.08 -1.18
CA GLU A 108 8.97 -6.84 -2.07
C GLU A 108 8.75 -8.36 -1.96
N ALA A 109 8.35 -8.87 -0.79
CA ALA A 109 8.06 -10.29 -0.61
C ALA A 109 6.93 -10.79 -1.54
N ILE A 110 5.99 -9.92 -1.92
CA ILE A 110 4.86 -10.26 -2.81
C ILE A 110 5.36 -10.50 -4.24
N THR A 111 6.37 -9.76 -4.70
CA THR A 111 6.93 -9.93 -6.05
C THR A 111 7.72 -11.23 -6.21
N LYS A 112 8.00 -11.92 -5.10
CA LYS A 112 8.75 -13.17 -5.03
C LYS A 112 7.85 -14.39 -4.83
N LEU A 113 6.53 -14.21 -4.83
CA LEU A 113 5.58 -15.31 -4.66
C LEU A 113 5.62 -16.29 -5.83
N SER A 114 5.45 -17.58 -5.50
CA SER A 114 5.24 -18.66 -6.45
C SER A 114 3.99 -19.44 -6.04
N PRO A 115 2.94 -19.54 -6.88
CA PRO A 115 2.82 -18.92 -8.21
C PRO A 115 2.78 -17.38 -8.18
N ASP A 116 3.04 -16.75 -9.34
CA ASP A 116 2.99 -15.29 -9.59
C ASP A 116 1.55 -14.74 -9.49
N PHE A 117 1.03 -14.73 -8.27
CA PHE A 117 -0.35 -14.39 -7.99
C PHE A 117 -0.50 -13.99 -6.54
N PHE A 118 -1.46 -13.12 -6.24
CA PHE A 118 -1.84 -12.83 -4.87
C PHE A 118 -3.29 -12.33 -4.80
N TRP A 119 -3.84 -12.30 -3.59
CA TRP A 119 -5.20 -11.88 -3.31
C TRP A 119 -5.21 -10.57 -2.53
N LEU A 120 -6.06 -9.64 -2.97
CA LEU A 120 -6.30 -8.34 -2.36
C LEU A 120 -7.75 -8.21 -1.89
N GLY A 121 -8.03 -7.19 -1.09
CA GLY A 121 -9.41 -6.70 -0.91
C GLY A 121 -10.01 -6.32 -2.27
N GLY A 122 -11.30 -6.63 -2.48
CA GLY A 122 -11.99 -6.34 -3.73
C GLY A 122 -12.84 -5.07 -3.71
N GLY A 123 -12.74 -4.23 -2.68
CA GLY A 123 -13.61 -3.07 -2.50
C GLY A 123 -14.90 -3.34 -1.70
N GLU A 124 -15.05 -4.57 -1.21
CA GLU A 124 -16.11 -5.01 -0.29
C GLU A 124 -15.46 -6.00 0.72
N ILE A 125 -16.04 -6.15 1.92
CA ILE A 125 -15.45 -6.89 3.05
C ILE A 125 -15.17 -8.35 2.69
N ASP A 126 -16.11 -8.99 2.00
CA ASP A 126 -16.08 -10.41 1.64
C ASP A 126 -15.63 -10.63 0.19
N LEU A 127 -15.61 -9.59 -0.64
CA LEU A 127 -15.00 -9.66 -1.97
C LEU A 127 -13.47 -9.65 -1.90
N LYS A 128 -12.85 -10.53 -2.71
CA LYS A 128 -11.40 -10.61 -2.89
C LYS A 128 -11.07 -10.58 -4.37
N LEU A 129 -10.04 -9.83 -4.71
CA LEU A 129 -9.54 -9.73 -6.06
C LEU A 129 -8.24 -10.53 -6.15
N GLY A 130 -8.25 -11.56 -6.99
CA GLY A 130 -7.04 -12.31 -7.33
C GLY A 130 -6.35 -11.67 -8.52
N VAL A 131 -5.06 -11.39 -8.42
CA VAL A 131 -4.29 -10.67 -9.44
C VAL A 131 -2.95 -11.34 -9.66
N ARG A 132 -2.50 -11.42 -10.92
CA ARG A 132 -1.11 -11.78 -11.24
C ARG A 132 -0.18 -10.65 -10.83
N THR A 133 0.94 -10.96 -10.16
CA THR A 133 1.81 -9.89 -9.65
C THR A 133 2.45 -9.09 -10.78
N SER A 134 2.84 -9.76 -11.87
CA SER A 134 3.29 -9.11 -13.11
C SER A 134 2.29 -8.05 -13.64
N GLU A 135 1.03 -8.42 -13.86
CA GLU A 135 -0.01 -7.50 -14.34
C GLU A 135 -0.26 -6.35 -13.36
N PHE A 136 -0.21 -6.62 -12.05
CA PHE A 136 -0.34 -5.60 -11.03
C PHE A 136 0.79 -4.56 -11.10
N LEU A 137 2.04 -5.03 -11.25
CA LEU A 137 3.21 -4.16 -11.38
C LEU A 137 3.10 -3.26 -12.61
N ASP A 138 2.67 -3.81 -13.74
CA ASP A 138 2.55 -3.07 -15.00
C ASP A 138 1.44 -2.00 -14.96
N PHE A 139 0.29 -2.34 -14.35
CA PHE A 139 -0.86 -1.44 -14.29
C PHE A 139 -0.74 -0.39 -13.18
N VAL A 140 -0.45 -0.82 -11.94
CA VAL A 140 -0.44 0.06 -10.76
C VAL A 140 0.87 0.84 -10.64
N LYS A 141 1.96 0.31 -11.20
CA LYS A 141 3.31 0.87 -11.12
C LYS A 141 3.71 1.21 -9.67
N PRO A 142 3.54 0.27 -8.71
CA PRO A 142 3.81 0.57 -7.31
C PRO A 142 5.31 0.78 -7.07
N PHE A 143 5.65 1.46 -5.97
CA PHE A 143 7.00 1.38 -5.43
C PHE A 143 7.19 0.00 -4.78
N VAL A 144 8.22 -0.73 -5.18
CA VAL A 144 8.56 -2.02 -4.56
C VAL A 144 9.55 -1.78 -3.43
N VAL A 145 9.17 -2.12 -2.20
CA VAL A 145 9.96 -1.83 -0.99
C VAL A 145 9.92 -3.03 -0.04
N PRO A 146 11.06 -3.51 0.50
CA PRO A 146 11.05 -4.53 1.54
C PRO A 146 10.54 -3.91 2.85
N CYS A 147 9.24 -4.04 3.12
CA CYS A 147 8.55 -3.31 4.20
C CYS A 147 7.69 -4.22 5.10
N SER A 148 7.96 -5.52 5.08
CA SER A 148 7.46 -6.53 6.04
C SER A 148 8.48 -6.96 7.09
#